data_AF-A0A792HIA9-F1
#
_entry.id   AF-A0A792HIA9-F1
#
_cell.length_a   1.000
_cell.length_b   1.000
_cell.length_c   1.000
_cell.angle_alpha   90.00
_cell.angle_beta   90.00
_cell.angle_gamma   90.00
#
_symmetry.space_group_name_H-M   'P 1'
#
loop_
_entity.id
_entity.type
_entity.pdbx_description
1 polymer ?
#
loop_
_entity_poly.entity_id
_entity_poly.type
_entity_poly.pdbx_seq_one_letter_code
_entity_poly.pdbx_strand_id
1 'polypeptide(L)' 'LCKYGNPNVLTIDIGTSQLAQATSAHTTLVEIEKYNGTVEQVTAFNGPVEMVAQCEYVPASQVKS' A
#
# COMPACT_ATOMS: atom_id res chain seq x y z
N LEU A 1 0.88 8.41 -1.24
CA LEU A 1 -0.31 8.26 -0.36
C LEU A 1 -1.10 7.02 -0.82
N CYS A 2 -1.73 6.26 0.08
CA CYS A 2 -2.55 5.11 -0.32
C CYS A 2 -3.71 5.59 -1.21
N LYS A 3 -3.88 4.98 -2.39
CA LYS A 3 -4.92 5.38 -3.37
C LYS A 3 -6.31 4.81 -3.02
N TYR A 4 -6.37 3.80 -2.15
CA TYR A 4 -7.60 3.05 -1.85
C TYR A 4 -8.12 3.27 -0.42
N GLY A 5 -7.26 3.63 0.54
CA GLY A 5 -7.64 3.88 1.92
C GLY A 5 -7.38 2.73 2.90
N ASN A 6 -6.16 2.20 2.92
CA ASN A 6 -5.74 1.28 3.99
C ASN A 6 -5.58 2.08 5.32
N PRO A 7 -6.39 1.80 6.36
CA PRO A 7 -6.34 2.55 7.61
C PRO A 7 -5.01 2.39 8.35
N ASN A 8 -4.33 1.24 8.18
CA ASN A 8 -3.07 0.97 8.89
C ASN A 8 -1.89 1.78 8.36
N VAL A 9 -2.08 2.56 7.28
CA VAL A 9 -1.12 3.58 6.83
C VAL A 9 -1.02 4.73 7.83
N LEU A 10 -2.06 4.92 8.65
CA LEU A 10 -2.13 5.98 9.66
C LEU A 10 -1.84 5.47 11.08
N THR A 11 -1.85 4.15 11.30
CA THR A 11 -1.61 3.56 12.62
C THR A 11 -0.12 3.42 12.90
N ILE A 12 0.27 3.63 14.15
CA ILE A 12 1.65 3.42 14.61
C ILE A 12 1.88 1.94 14.97
N ASP A 13 3.07 1.43 14.62
CA ASP A 13 3.50 0.08 14.98
C ASP A 13 4.27 0.11 16.30
N ILE A 14 3.53 0.03 17.41
CA ILE A 14 4.09 -0.02 18.77
C ILE A 14 3.47 -1.16 19.58
N GLY A 15 4.29 -1.86 20.35
CA GLY A 15 3.85 -2.92 21.25
C GLY A 15 3.04 -2.38 22.43
N THR A 16 2.07 -3.15 22.92
CA THR A 16 1.20 -2.73 24.05
C THR A 16 1.95 -2.43 25.35
N SER A 17 3.00 -3.20 25.66
CA SER A 17 3.79 -3.09 26.89
C SER A 17 5.07 -3.91 26.78
N GLN A 18 6.04 -3.68 27.68
CA GLN A 18 7.25 -4.49 27.79
C GLN A 18 6.98 -5.99 27.98
N LEU A 19 5.86 -6.34 28.61
CA LEU A 19 5.48 -7.73 28.88
C LEU A 19 4.92 -8.45 27.65
N ALA A 20 3.86 -7.92 27.05
CA ALA A 20 3.07 -8.65 26.06
C ALA A 20 3.47 -8.39 24.61
N GLN A 21 4.00 -7.20 24.30
CA GLN A 21 4.37 -6.78 22.93
C GLN A 21 3.28 -7.09 21.89
N ALA A 22 2.00 -6.97 22.27
CA ALA A 22 0.87 -7.22 21.38
C ALA A 22 0.56 -5.98 20.52
N THR A 23 -0.41 -6.09 19.61
CA THR A 23 -0.83 -4.97 18.74
C THR A 23 -1.48 -3.82 19.51
N SER A 24 -1.20 -2.59 19.10
CA SER A 24 -1.81 -1.35 19.63
C SER A 24 -2.54 -0.52 18.57
N ALA A 25 -2.91 -1.12 17.42
CA ALA A 25 -3.38 -0.41 16.23
C ALA A 25 -4.64 0.48 16.44
N HIS A 26 -5.44 0.20 17.46
CA HIS A 26 -6.67 0.96 17.76
C HIS A 26 -6.41 2.30 18.49
N THR A 27 -5.16 2.58 18.87
CA THR A 27 -4.77 3.86 19.48
C THR A 27 -4.07 4.71 18.44
N THR A 28 -4.78 5.65 17.83
CA THR A 28 -4.24 6.59 16.83
C THR A 28 -5.09 7.85 16.81
N LEU A 29 -4.45 9.01 16.69
CA LEU A 29 -5.11 10.29 16.49
C LEU A 29 -4.91 10.71 15.03
N VAL A 30 -5.97 11.25 14.42
CA VAL A 30 -5.97 11.69 13.03
C VAL A 30 -6.65 13.04 12.90
N GLU A 31 -6.37 13.74 11.81
CA GLU A 31 -7.11 14.91 11.34
C GLU A 31 -7.70 14.60 9.97
N ILE A 32 -8.84 15.20 9.64
CA ILE A 32 -9.53 14.98 8.36
C ILE A 32 -9.84 16.33 7.71
N GLU A 33 -9.46 16.45 6.44
CA GLU A 33 -9.79 17.61 5.60
C GLU A 33 -10.35 17.17 4.24
N LYS A 34 -10.98 18.12 3.54
CA LYS A 34 -11.47 17.88 2.17
C LYS A 34 -10.29 17.81 1.21
N TYR A 35 -10.17 16.69 0.49
CA TYR A 35 -9.17 16.54 -0.57
C TYR A 35 -9.52 17.44 -1.78
N ASN A 36 -8.58 18.30 -2.19
CA ASN A 36 -8.73 19.22 -3.32
C ASN A 36 -7.75 18.94 -4.48
N GLY A 37 -7.02 17.82 -4.42
CA GLY A 37 -6.09 17.41 -5.47
C GLY A 37 -6.72 16.53 -6.55
N THR A 38 -5.91 16.10 -7.52
CA THR A 38 -6.34 15.14 -8.56
C THR A 38 -6.42 13.73 -7.97
N VAL A 39 -7.57 13.08 -8.11
CA VAL A 39 -7.77 11.71 -7.66
C VAL A 39 -7.07 10.74 -8.62
N GLU A 40 -6.08 10.01 -8.12
CA GLU A 40 -5.42 8.94 -8.87
C GLU A 40 -6.30 7.68 -8.99
N GLN A 41 -6.14 6.93 -10.08
CA GLN A 41 -6.83 5.65 -10.25
C GLN A 41 -6.36 4.61 -9.22
N VAL A 42 -7.29 3.87 -8.65
CA VAL A 42 -7.02 2.71 -7.79
C VAL A 42 -6.39 1.59 -8.61
N THR A 43 -5.21 1.12 -8.20
CA THR A 43 -4.46 0.04 -8.89
C THR A 43 -4.38 -1.25 -8.09
N ALA A 44 -4.87 -1.28 -6.84
CA ALA A 44 -4.73 -2.42 -5.93
C ALA A 44 -5.39 -3.71 -6.44
N PHE A 45 -6.32 -3.61 -7.39
CA PHE A 45 -7.08 -4.73 -7.94
C PHE A 45 -6.68 -5.12 -9.37
N ASN A 46 -5.68 -4.44 -9.94
CA ASN A 46 -5.28 -4.67 -11.33
C ASN A 46 -4.37 -5.90 -11.49
N GLY A 47 -3.99 -6.54 -10.37
CA GLY A 47 -2.98 -7.60 -10.37
C GLY A 47 -1.57 -7.08 -10.66
N PRO A 48 -0.55 -7.96 -10.58
CA PRO A 48 0.80 -7.63 -11.00
C PRO A 48 0.89 -7.53 -12.53
N VAL A 49 1.89 -6.80 -13.01
CA VAL A 49 2.28 -6.87 -14.43
C VAL A 49 2.91 -8.23 -14.67
N GLU A 50 2.49 -8.91 -15.74
CA GLU A 50 3.13 -10.15 -16.18
C GLU A 50 4.53 -9.85 -16.73
N MET A 51 5.50 -10.65 -16.30
CA MET A 51 6.91 -10.44 -16.59
C MET A 51 7.53 -11.73 -17.11
N VAL A 52 8.46 -11.62 -18.04
CA VAL A 52 9.19 -12.74 -18.65
C VAL A 52 10.66 -12.64 -18.27
N ALA A 53 11.24 -13.76 -17.82
CA ALA A 53 12.67 -13.86 -17.58
C ALA A 53 13.42 -14.10 -18.89
N GLN A 54 14.21 -13.12 -19.33
CA GLN A 54 15.21 -13.26 -20.39
C GLN A 54 16.60 -13.04 -19.79
N CYS A 55 17.58 -12.56 -20.56
CA CYS A 55 18.83 -12.03 -20.00
C CYS A 55 18.57 -10.90 -18.97
N GLU A 56 17.40 -10.25 -19.05
CA GLU A 56 16.85 -9.32 -18.07
C GLU A 56 15.35 -9.60 -17.82
N TYR A 57 14.82 -9.10 -16.70
CA TYR A 57 13.40 -9.25 -16.35
C TYR A 57 12.60 -8.13 -17.02
N VAL A 58 11.83 -8.46 -18.07
CA VAL A 58 11.11 -7.50 -18.90
C VAL A 58 9.60 -7.75 -18.85
N PRO A 59 8.75 -6.70 -18.93
CA PRO A 59 7.30 -6.87 -19.05
C PRO A 59 6.94 -7.72 -20.27
N ALA A 60 6.00 -8.66 -20.10
CA ALA A 60 5.58 -9.57 -21.17
C ALA A 60 5.06 -8.82 -22.41
N SER A 61 4.45 -7.66 -22.21
CA SER A 61 3.98 -6.77 -23.30
C SER A 61 5.09 -6.21 -24.20
N GLN A 62 6.35 -6.23 -23.75
CA GLN A 62 7.50 -5.73 -24.49
C GLN A 62 8.23 -6.84 -25.26
N VAL A 63 7.86 -8.10 -25.04
CA VAL A 63 8.40 -9.25 -25.79
C VAL A 63 7.55 -9.42 -27.05
N LYS A 64 8.13 -9.14 -28.22
CA LYS A 64 7.47 -9.43 -29.51
C LYS A 64 7.34 -10.94 -29.68
N SER A 65 6.15 -11.42 -30.08
CA SER A 65 5.91 -12.81 -30.50
C SER A 65 6.75 -13.21 -31.70
#